data_AF-A0A2E1AMP2-F1
#
_entry.id   AF-A0A2E1AMP2-F1
#
_cell.length_a   1.000
_cell.length_b   1.000
_cell.length_c   1.000
_cell.angle_alpha   90.00
_cell.angle_beta   90.00
_cell.angle_gamma   90.00
#
_symmetry.space_group_name_H-M   'P 1'
#
loop_
_entity.id
_entity.type
_entity.pdbx_description
1 polymer ?
#
loop_
_entity_poly.entity_id
_entity_poly.type
_entity_poly.pdbx_seq_one_letter_code
_entity_poly.pdbx_strand_id
1 'polypeptide(L)'
;MATQNVYSSTQPPRKRRKRVKMLARITSYDINLQYDMRHKQQSRQARGSTEGLYSAPIHEESYDVMEGEVLMAIDQSRAYRDGQLHCFSFANCLGDNLPSALQLALQSNRPAEAAAAKKIAKFMIMDRLSYVGIAVTGYDSKKNSYQDMTQGFVGTVAGLNTIINTGKSEIRPGDWVTVSLPDNFKWDADPFNRHKKAEGLPLDKLLFATEPYTPSKAAAKATAIINAFVAVNRAVRDALTDSVTPSALKPIRDNLGDDVATICARPGGLEAIMAIDHQAKRLIIGKALSYGRQGEPFDIVLGNTPGI
;
A
#
# COMPACT_ATOMS: atom_id res chain seq x y z
N MET A 1 23.55 48.87 20.16
CA MET A 1 24.38 47.85 19.47
C MET A 1 23.59 46.54 19.48
N ALA A 2 23.03 46.16 18.34
CA ALA A 2 22.35 44.88 18.16
C ALA A 2 23.04 44.17 16.98
N THR A 3 23.71 43.07 17.27
CA THR A 3 24.45 42.23 16.33
C THR A 3 23.48 41.43 15.46
N GLN A 4 23.45 41.73 14.16
CA GLN A 4 22.77 40.90 13.18
C GLN A 4 23.59 39.65 12.90
N ASN A 5 22.99 38.48 13.12
CA ASN A 5 23.55 37.19 12.71
C ASN A 5 23.62 37.12 11.18
N VAL A 6 24.85 37.18 10.64
CA VAL A 6 25.14 36.92 9.23
C VAL A 6 25.19 35.41 9.04
N TYR A 7 24.16 34.83 8.44
CA TYR A 7 24.21 33.45 7.95
C TYR A 7 25.11 33.40 6.71
N SER A 8 26.23 32.66 6.84
CA SER A 8 27.15 32.38 5.72
C SER A 8 26.41 31.68 4.58
N SER A 9 26.39 32.32 3.41
CA SER A 9 25.74 31.86 2.17
C SER A 9 26.53 30.80 1.40
N THR A 10 27.43 30.05 2.05
CA THR A 10 28.31 29.07 1.39
C THR A 10 27.71 27.66 1.35
N GLN A 11 26.41 27.54 1.10
CA GLN A 11 25.84 26.28 0.63
C GLN A 11 25.37 26.50 -0.81
N PRO A 12 26.00 25.89 -1.82
CA PRO A 12 25.54 26.02 -3.19
C PRO A 12 24.08 25.57 -3.24
N PRO A 13 23.19 26.30 -3.94
CA PRO A 13 21.80 25.91 -4.04
C PRO A 13 21.76 24.47 -4.58
N ARG A 14 21.19 23.55 -3.78
CA ARG A 14 20.98 22.16 -4.23
C ARG A 14 20.30 22.27 -5.59
N LYS A 15 20.96 21.79 -6.66
CA LYS A 15 20.35 21.71 -7.98
C LYS A 15 19.03 20.96 -7.77
N ARG A 16 17.91 21.66 -7.78
CA ARG A 16 16.59 21.08 -8.01
C ARG A 16 16.71 20.40 -9.37
N ARG A 17 17.12 19.13 -9.38
CA ARG A 17 16.99 18.28 -10.55
C ARG A 17 15.49 18.20 -10.77
N LYS A 18 14.97 19.06 -11.65
CA LYS A 18 13.65 18.82 -12.25
C LYS A 18 13.75 17.41 -12.82
N ARG A 19 12.85 16.52 -12.39
CA ARG A 19 12.77 15.15 -12.93
C ARG A 19 12.54 15.28 -14.44
N VAL A 20 13.58 15.07 -15.24
CA VAL A 20 13.46 15.03 -16.69
C VAL A 20 13.04 13.61 -17.04
N LYS A 21 11.81 13.44 -17.55
CA LYS A 21 11.38 12.16 -18.12
C LYS A 21 12.18 11.97 -19.41
N MET A 22 13.11 11.01 -19.45
CA MET A 22 13.99 10.86 -20.61
C MET A 22 13.25 10.23 -21.80
N LEU A 23 12.35 9.27 -21.56
CA LEU A 23 11.51 8.61 -22.56
C LEU A 23 10.34 7.98 -21.81
N ALA A 24 9.11 8.50 -21.90
CA ALA A 24 7.99 7.79 -21.27
C ALA A 24 6.68 8.13 -21.96
N ARG A 25 5.94 7.09 -22.36
CA ARG A 25 4.57 7.10 -22.91
C ARG A 25 4.44 7.11 -24.43
N ILE A 26 5.30 6.38 -25.15
CA ILE A 26 4.91 5.85 -26.47
C ILE A 26 4.17 4.53 -26.16
N THR A 27 2.88 4.44 -26.47
CA THR A 27 1.95 3.31 -26.20
C THR A 27 1.51 3.09 -24.73
N SER A 28 0.95 4.12 -24.06
CA SER A 28 0.23 3.96 -22.79
C SER A 28 -1.30 4.03 -22.94
N TYR A 29 -2.01 3.26 -22.12
CA TYR A 29 -3.48 3.35 -21.97
C TYR A 29 -3.82 4.16 -20.73
N ASP A 30 -4.37 5.34 -20.96
CA ASP A 30 -4.69 6.32 -19.92
C ASP A 30 -6.20 6.37 -19.70
N ILE A 31 -6.61 6.47 -18.43
CA ILE A 31 -8.00 6.61 -18.02
C ILE A 31 -8.19 7.80 -17.08
N ASN A 32 -9.37 8.39 -17.13
CA ASN A 32 -9.78 9.41 -16.16
C ASN A 32 -10.21 8.74 -14.86
N LEU A 33 -9.67 9.24 -13.75
CA LEU A 33 -9.87 8.74 -12.40
C LEU A 33 -10.40 9.86 -11.52
N GLN A 34 -11.10 9.49 -10.45
CA GLN A 34 -11.49 10.40 -9.40
C GLN A 34 -10.75 10.12 -8.12
N TYR A 35 -10.52 11.19 -7.36
CA TYR A 35 -9.85 11.09 -6.08
C TYR A 35 -10.85 10.64 -5.01
N ASP A 36 -10.47 9.65 -4.18
CA ASP A 36 -11.33 9.16 -3.10
C ASP A 36 -11.43 10.18 -1.95
N MET A 37 -12.49 10.98 -2.00
CA MET A 37 -12.69 12.07 -1.06
C MET A 37 -13.11 11.59 0.33
N ARG A 38 -13.86 10.49 0.40
CA ARG A 38 -14.25 9.91 1.69
C ARG A 38 -13.02 9.39 2.42
N HIS A 39 -12.13 8.69 1.71
CA HIS A 39 -10.91 8.19 2.34
C HIS A 39 -10.04 9.34 2.88
N LYS A 40 -9.87 10.44 2.12
CA LYS A 40 -9.19 11.64 2.63
C LYS A 40 -9.89 12.26 3.84
N GLN A 41 -11.21 12.42 3.80
CA GLN A 41 -11.96 13.02 4.92
C GLN A 41 -11.85 12.17 6.19
N GLN A 42 -12.00 10.85 6.06
CA GLN A 42 -11.81 9.89 7.16
C GLN A 42 -10.38 9.97 7.70
N SER A 43 -9.37 9.92 6.82
CA SER A 43 -7.96 10.01 7.20
C SER A 43 -7.63 11.33 7.91
N ARG A 44 -8.23 12.44 7.49
CA ARG A 44 -8.09 13.75 8.13
C ARG A 44 -8.76 13.83 9.50
N GLN A 45 -9.91 13.18 9.68
CA GLN A 45 -10.63 13.13 10.95
C GLN A 45 -10.02 12.13 11.94
N ALA A 46 -9.33 11.09 11.46
CA ALA A 46 -8.68 10.07 12.27
C ALA A 46 -7.40 10.55 12.99
N ARG A 47 -7.10 11.85 12.97
CA ARG A 47 -5.96 12.45 13.70
C ARG A 47 -6.13 12.23 15.19
N GLY A 48 -5.29 11.39 15.78
CA GLY A 48 -5.34 11.02 17.19
C GLY A 48 -6.23 9.80 17.50
N SER A 49 -6.86 9.18 16.49
CA SER A 49 -7.49 7.87 16.67
C SER A 49 -6.45 6.84 17.12
N THR A 50 -6.83 5.86 17.92
CA THR A 50 -6.00 4.68 18.24
C THR A 50 -6.17 3.56 17.20
N GLU A 51 -7.22 3.63 16.39
CA GLU A 51 -7.57 2.66 15.35
C GLU A 51 -6.65 2.79 14.12
N GLY A 52 -6.55 1.72 13.33
CA GLY A 52 -5.71 1.72 12.13
C GLY A 52 -4.31 1.13 12.29
N LEU A 53 -3.75 0.65 11.17
CA LEU A 53 -2.39 0.12 11.10
C LEU A 53 -1.35 1.22 10.85
N TYR A 54 -1.74 2.28 10.14
CA TYR A 54 -0.87 3.36 9.69
C TYR A 54 -1.30 4.72 10.24
N SER A 55 -0.32 5.57 10.57
CA SER A 55 -0.56 6.90 11.12
C SER A 55 -1.28 7.84 10.16
N ALA A 56 -2.11 8.73 10.71
CA ALA A 56 -2.78 9.79 9.96
C ALA A 56 -1.79 10.88 9.49
N PRO A 57 -1.99 11.48 8.29
CA PRO A 57 -1.18 12.60 7.84
C PRO A 57 -1.50 13.88 8.63
N ILE A 58 -0.47 14.68 8.88
CA ILE A 58 -0.55 15.96 9.60
C ILE A 58 -0.71 17.12 8.61
N HIS A 59 0.01 17.09 7.49
CA HIS A 59 0.04 18.12 6.47
C HIS A 59 -0.98 17.82 5.37
N GLU A 60 -1.50 18.86 4.73
CA GLU A 60 -2.49 18.70 3.67
C GLU A 60 -1.85 18.21 2.35
N GLU A 61 -0.60 18.58 2.09
CA GLU A 61 0.17 18.14 0.93
C GLU A 61 0.37 16.62 0.85
N SER A 62 0.22 15.93 1.96
CA SER A 62 0.35 14.47 2.06
C SER A 62 -0.80 13.73 1.39
N TYR A 63 -1.91 14.43 1.16
CA TYR A 63 -3.07 13.93 0.42
C TYR A 63 -2.97 14.16 -1.09
N ASP A 64 -2.05 15.02 -1.54
CA ASP A 64 -1.87 15.32 -2.96
C ASP A 64 -1.37 14.08 -3.69
N VAL A 65 -1.83 13.84 -4.92
CA VAL A 65 -1.31 12.76 -5.76
C VAL A 65 -0.21 13.34 -6.63
N MET A 66 0.95 12.69 -6.65
CA MET A 66 2.08 13.08 -7.49
C MET A 66 2.25 12.12 -8.66
N GLU A 67 2.82 12.62 -9.76
CA GLU A 67 3.08 11.79 -10.94
C GLU A 67 4.04 10.64 -10.62
N GLY A 68 3.70 9.44 -11.08
CA GLY A 68 4.47 8.21 -10.85
C GLY A 68 4.13 7.51 -9.54
N GLU A 69 3.15 7.99 -8.77
CA GLU A 69 2.65 7.27 -7.60
C GLU A 69 1.69 6.12 -7.99
N VAL A 70 1.74 5.05 -7.21
CA VAL A 70 0.84 3.89 -7.35
C VAL A 70 -0.55 4.28 -6.86
N LEU A 71 -1.57 3.99 -7.67
CA LEU A 71 -2.97 4.26 -7.37
C LEU A 71 -3.67 2.98 -6.95
N MET A 72 -4.35 3.04 -5.82
CA MET A 72 -5.15 1.97 -5.26
C MET A 72 -6.59 2.45 -5.07
N ALA A 73 -7.54 1.53 -5.22
CA ALA A 73 -8.93 1.72 -4.84
C ALA A 73 -9.27 0.74 -3.71
N ILE A 74 -10.08 1.18 -2.76
CA ILE A 74 -10.71 0.25 -1.81
C ILE A 74 -11.90 -0.37 -2.55
N ASP A 75 -12.02 -1.69 -2.49
CA ASP A 75 -13.17 -2.44 -3.01
C ASP A 75 -14.41 -2.11 -2.16
N GLN A 76 -14.99 -0.94 -2.40
CA GLN A 76 -16.25 -0.51 -1.83
C GLN A 76 -17.31 -0.59 -2.92
N SER A 77 -17.86 -1.79 -3.13
CA SER A 77 -18.96 -2.03 -4.08
C SER A 77 -20.25 -1.23 -3.81
N ARG A 78 -20.29 -0.36 -2.80
CA ARG A 78 -21.52 0.29 -2.30
C ARG A 78 -21.44 1.80 -2.06
N ALA A 79 -20.26 2.40 -2.10
CA ALA A 79 -20.07 3.75 -1.56
C ALA A 79 -20.32 4.86 -2.58
N TYR A 80 -19.87 4.67 -3.83
CA TYR A 80 -19.99 5.62 -4.93
C TYR A 80 -20.88 5.01 -6.03
N ARG A 81 -21.94 5.74 -6.42
CA ARG A 81 -22.92 5.31 -7.46
C ARG A 81 -22.76 6.10 -8.77
N ASP A 82 -21.68 6.86 -8.89
CA ASP A 82 -21.40 7.75 -10.02
C ASP A 82 -20.78 7.03 -11.22
N GLY A 83 -20.50 5.72 -11.10
CA GLY A 83 -19.90 4.93 -12.18
C GLY A 83 -18.43 5.28 -12.43
N GLN A 84 -17.82 6.09 -11.57
CA GLN A 84 -16.44 6.54 -11.70
C GLN A 84 -15.52 5.77 -10.74
N LEU A 85 -14.28 5.56 -11.15
CA LEU A 85 -13.29 4.84 -10.35
C LEU A 85 -12.59 5.82 -9.40
N HIS A 86 -12.88 5.65 -8.10
CA HIS A 86 -12.28 6.43 -7.02
C HIS A 86 -10.99 5.78 -6.53
N CYS A 87 -9.90 6.54 -6.47
CA CYS A 87 -8.61 6.03 -6.04
C CYS A 87 -7.80 7.06 -5.24
N PHE A 88 -6.72 6.57 -4.61
CA PHE A 88 -5.79 7.36 -3.82
C PHE A 88 -4.39 6.73 -3.89
N SER A 89 -3.37 7.47 -3.45
CA SER A 89 -1.96 7.06 -3.59
C SER A 89 -1.18 6.89 -2.28
N PHE A 90 -1.86 6.98 -1.14
CA PHE A 90 -1.24 6.88 0.19
C PHE A 90 -1.81 5.73 1.02
N ALA A 91 -1.02 5.20 1.95
CA ALA A 91 -1.41 4.09 2.83
C ALA A 91 -1.79 4.55 4.26
N ASN A 92 -1.68 5.84 4.56
CA ASN A 92 -2.08 6.42 5.84
C ASN A 92 -3.55 6.08 6.19
N CYS A 93 -3.81 5.80 7.48
CA CYS A 93 -5.14 5.40 8.00
C CYS A 93 -5.73 4.12 7.36
N LEU A 94 -4.95 3.33 6.64
CA LEU A 94 -5.39 1.98 6.29
C LEU A 94 -5.39 1.11 7.55
N GLY A 95 -6.46 0.32 7.71
CA GLY A 95 -6.65 -0.60 8.83
C GLY A 95 -7.67 -0.15 9.88
N ASP A 96 -8.35 0.98 9.69
CA ASP A 96 -9.36 1.47 10.66
C ASP A 96 -10.53 0.49 10.80
N ASN A 97 -10.89 -0.21 9.71
CA ASN A 97 -11.96 -1.20 9.66
C ASN A 97 -11.50 -2.63 10.08
N LEU A 98 -10.44 -2.75 10.88
CA LEU A 98 -10.00 -4.03 11.44
C LEU A 98 -10.78 -4.35 12.74
N PRO A 99 -11.05 -5.64 13.06
CA PRO A 99 -11.72 -6.02 14.30
C PRO A 99 -11.03 -5.43 15.54
N SER A 100 -11.79 -4.98 16.53
CA SER A 100 -11.27 -4.42 17.78
C SER A 100 -10.30 -5.36 18.50
N ALA A 101 -10.58 -6.67 18.49
CA ALA A 101 -9.66 -7.68 19.05
C ALA A 101 -8.30 -7.71 18.32
N LEU A 102 -8.30 -7.58 16.99
CA LEU A 102 -7.07 -7.51 16.21
C LEU A 102 -6.33 -6.19 16.48
N GLN A 103 -7.03 -5.08 16.62
CA GLN A 103 -6.44 -3.79 17.01
C GLN A 103 -5.76 -3.86 18.38
N LEU A 104 -6.38 -4.54 19.35
CA LEU A 104 -5.79 -4.77 20.67
C LEU A 104 -4.53 -5.66 20.58
N ALA A 105 -4.57 -6.73 19.78
CA ALA A 105 -3.44 -7.63 19.58
C ALA A 105 -2.23 -6.92 18.90
N LEU A 106 -2.50 -5.93 18.03
CA LEU A 106 -1.45 -5.10 17.43
C LEU A 106 -0.70 -4.24 18.46
N GLN A 107 -1.37 -3.88 19.55
CA GLN A 107 -0.81 -3.11 20.68
C GLN A 107 -0.29 -4.01 21.82
N SER A 108 -0.30 -5.33 21.64
CA SER A 108 0.18 -6.27 22.66
C SER A 108 1.66 -6.07 22.97
N ASN A 109 2.01 -6.12 24.26
CA ASN A 109 3.41 -6.10 24.73
C ASN A 109 4.17 -7.38 24.37
N ARG A 110 3.48 -8.41 23.85
CA ARG A 110 4.11 -9.67 23.42
C ARG A 110 4.53 -9.56 21.95
N PRO A 111 5.85 -9.59 21.65
CA PRO A 111 6.34 -9.32 20.30
C PRO A 111 5.89 -10.36 19.27
N ALA A 112 5.76 -11.63 19.66
CA ALA A 112 5.29 -12.70 18.79
C ALA A 112 3.82 -12.52 18.38
N GLU A 113 2.97 -12.13 19.33
CA GLU A 113 1.55 -11.89 19.10
C GLU A 113 1.34 -10.65 18.21
N ALA A 114 2.04 -9.56 18.52
CA ALA A 114 2.00 -8.35 17.71
C ALA A 114 2.51 -8.61 16.27
N ALA A 115 3.56 -9.41 16.10
CA ALA A 115 4.09 -9.77 14.78
C ALA A 115 3.09 -10.62 13.96
N ALA A 116 2.39 -11.56 14.60
CA ALA A 116 1.34 -12.35 13.96
C ALA A 116 0.14 -11.46 13.56
N ALA A 117 -0.33 -10.62 14.48
CA ALA A 117 -1.41 -9.67 14.23
C ALA A 117 -1.07 -8.71 13.08
N LYS A 118 0.17 -8.21 13.00
CA LYS A 118 0.63 -7.33 11.90
C LYS A 118 0.53 -8.01 10.53
N LYS A 119 0.89 -9.30 10.43
CA LYS A 119 0.81 -10.06 9.16
C LYS A 119 -0.63 -10.22 8.69
N ILE A 120 -1.54 -10.55 9.61
CA ILE A 120 -2.97 -10.71 9.30
C ILE A 120 -3.60 -9.36 8.95
N ALA A 121 -3.31 -8.32 9.72
CA ALA A 121 -3.79 -6.97 9.44
C ALA A 121 -3.34 -6.50 8.05
N LYS A 122 -2.07 -6.69 7.68
CA LYS A 122 -1.55 -6.38 6.34
C LYS A 122 -2.31 -7.16 5.26
N PHE A 123 -2.54 -8.45 5.48
CA PHE A 123 -3.27 -9.30 4.53
C PHE A 123 -4.72 -8.86 4.33
N MET A 124 -5.45 -8.58 5.42
CA MET A 124 -6.83 -8.08 5.39
C MET A 124 -6.96 -6.73 4.69
N ILE A 125 -5.99 -5.82 4.88
CA ILE A 125 -5.98 -4.53 4.20
C ILE A 125 -5.76 -4.74 2.70
N MET A 126 -4.75 -5.54 2.31
CA MET A 126 -4.47 -5.80 0.90
C MET A 126 -5.59 -6.54 0.18
N ASP A 127 -6.38 -7.35 0.89
CA ASP A 127 -7.52 -8.09 0.31
C ASP A 127 -8.63 -7.13 -0.15
N ARG A 128 -8.79 -6.03 0.59
CA ARG A 128 -9.76 -4.96 0.27
C ARG A 128 -9.25 -3.95 -0.74
N LEU A 129 -7.99 -4.03 -1.15
CA LEU A 129 -7.39 -3.08 -2.08
C LEU A 129 -7.29 -3.68 -3.48
N SER A 130 -7.58 -2.85 -4.48
CA SER A 130 -7.42 -3.15 -5.89
C SER A 130 -6.43 -2.18 -6.52
N TYR A 131 -5.48 -2.70 -7.29
CA TYR A 131 -4.58 -1.87 -8.09
C TYR A 131 -5.35 -1.24 -9.25
N VAL A 132 -5.18 0.08 -9.41
CA VAL A 132 -5.86 0.84 -10.47
C VAL A 132 -4.89 1.20 -11.59
N GLY A 133 -3.71 1.70 -11.24
CA GLY A 133 -2.77 2.23 -12.22
C GLY A 133 -1.69 3.09 -11.57
N ILE A 134 -1.01 3.89 -12.38
CA ILE A 134 -0.01 4.86 -11.93
C ILE A 134 -0.44 6.27 -12.33
N ALA A 135 -0.31 7.23 -11.42
CA ALA A 135 -0.67 8.62 -11.66
C ALA A 135 0.18 9.25 -12.77
N VAL A 136 -0.49 9.81 -13.77
CA VAL A 136 0.17 10.52 -14.89
C VAL A 136 0.21 12.01 -14.62
N THR A 137 -0.90 12.53 -14.09
CA THR A 137 -1.07 13.93 -13.70
C THR A 137 -1.20 14.00 -12.19
N GLY A 138 -0.66 15.04 -11.58
CA GLY A 138 -0.88 15.29 -10.17
C GLY A 138 -2.32 15.72 -9.86
N TYR A 139 -2.74 15.49 -8.62
CA TYR A 139 -4.00 15.99 -8.08
C TYR A 139 -3.69 16.81 -6.81
N ASP A 140 -4.08 18.08 -6.82
CA ASP A 140 -3.94 18.98 -5.67
C ASP A 140 -5.17 18.85 -4.78
N SER A 141 -4.96 18.29 -3.60
CA SER A 141 -6.03 18.01 -2.67
C SER A 141 -6.52 19.27 -1.94
N LYS A 142 -5.79 20.39 -1.96
CA LYS A 142 -6.22 21.62 -1.26
C LYS A 142 -7.42 22.29 -1.93
N LYS A 143 -7.53 22.12 -3.26
CA LYS A 143 -8.63 22.66 -4.06
C LYS A 143 -9.89 21.81 -3.90
N ASN A 144 -10.62 22.02 -2.80
CA ASN A 144 -11.90 21.34 -2.53
C ASN A 144 -13.09 22.01 -3.24
N SER A 145 -12.91 22.63 -4.42
CA SER A 145 -14.05 23.17 -5.17
C SER A 145 -14.78 22.03 -5.88
N TYR A 146 -16.11 22.04 -5.91
CA TYR A 146 -16.89 20.99 -6.56
C TYR A 146 -16.48 20.76 -8.03
N GLN A 147 -16.06 21.82 -8.73
CA GLN A 147 -15.58 21.76 -10.12
C GLN A 147 -14.23 21.06 -10.25
N ASP A 148 -13.26 21.39 -9.39
CA ASP A 148 -11.95 20.74 -9.35
C ASP A 148 -12.08 19.26 -8.94
N MET A 149 -13.07 18.95 -8.09
CA MET A 149 -13.39 17.58 -7.64
C MET A 149 -13.99 16.73 -8.76
N THR A 150 -14.81 17.31 -9.66
CA THR A 150 -15.28 16.62 -10.87
C THR A 150 -14.21 16.46 -11.94
N GLN A 151 -13.18 17.31 -11.94
CA GLN A 151 -12.13 17.29 -12.96
C GLN A 151 -11.23 16.04 -12.85
N GLY A 152 -11.16 15.41 -11.68
CA GLY A 152 -10.42 14.17 -11.47
C GLY A 152 -8.93 14.30 -11.81
N PHE A 153 -8.31 13.20 -12.21
CA PHE A 153 -6.94 13.16 -12.72
C PHE A 153 -6.72 11.92 -13.60
N VAL A 154 -5.60 11.86 -14.32
CA VAL A 154 -5.32 10.78 -15.27
C VAL A 154 -4.36 9.75 -14.66
N GLY A 155 -4.70 8.47 -14.80
CA GLY A 155 -3.84 7.35 -14.48
C GLY A 155 -3.56 6.46 -15.70
N THR A 156 -2.35 5.90 -15.80
CA THR A 156 -1.99 4.89 -16.79
C THR A 156 -2.20 3.50 -16.20
N VAL A 157 -2.91 2.63 -16.93
CA VAL A 157 -3.17 1.24 -16.53
C VAL A 157 -2.23 0.25 -17.23
N ALA A 158 -1.82 0.57 -18.46
CA ALA A 158 -0.96 -0.30 -19.26
C ALA A 158 0.01 0.52 -20.14
N GLY A 159 1.13 -0.08 -20.52
CA GLY A 159 2.18 0.55 -21.32
C GLY A 159 3.44 0.89 -20.53
N LEU A 160 4.39 1.57 -21.17
CA LEU A 160 5.68 1.89 -20.54
C LEU A 160 5.58 3.11 -19.63
N ASN A 161 6.03 2.96 -18.38
CA ASN A 161 6.06 4.03 -17.40
C ASN A 161 7.34 3.99 -16.56
N THR A 162 7.64 5.09 -15.86
CA THR A 162 8.77 5.20 -14.93
C THR A 162 8.22 5.52 -13.54
N ILE A 163 8.44 4.62 -12.59
CA ILE A 163 8.05 4.79 -11.19
C ILE A 163 9.25 4.78 -10.27
N ILE A 164 9.06 5.20 -9.02
CA ILE A 164 10.12 5.18 -8.00
C ILE A 164 10.01 3.86 -7.24
N ASN A 165 11.13 3.19 -6.99
CA ASN A 165 11.15 2.05 -6.10
C ASN A 165 10.98 2.53 -4.65
N THR A 166 9.77 2.41 -4.12
CA THR A 166 9.43 2.81 -2.75
C THR A 166 9.70 1.71 -1.72
N GLY A 167 9.94 0.48 -2.17
CA GLY A 167 10.26 -0.65 -1.30
C GLY A 167 11.75 -0.72 -0.92
N LYS A 168 12.07 -1.65 -0.01
CA LYS A 168 13.46 -1.89 0.44
C LYS A 168 14.25 -2.82 -0.48
N SER A 169 13.55 -3.65 -1.25
CA SER A 169 14.19 -4.63 -2.13
C SER A 169 14.67 -3.95 -3.41
N GLU A 170 15.86 -4.31 -3.88
CA GLU A 170 16.31 -3.92 -5.21
C GLU A 170 15.43 -4.57 -6.28
N ILE A 171 15.11 -3.80 -7.33
CA ILE A 171 14.37 -4.28 -8.49
C ILE A 171 15.36 -4.46 -9.64
N ARG A 172 15.36 -5.66 -10.24
CA ARG A 172 16.23 -5.99 -11.37
C ARG A 172 15.43 -6.03 -12.68
N PRO A 173 16.08 -5.77 -13.83
CA PRO A 173 15.45 -5.97 -15.12
C PRO A 173 14.91 -7.39 -15.24
N GLY A 174 13.66 -7.52 -15.67
CA GLY A 174 12.96 -8.79 -15.82
C GLY A 174 12.13 -9.22 -14.61
N ASP A 175 12.29 -8.58 -13.45
CA ASP A 175 11.48 -8.88 -12.27
C ASP A 175 10.01 -8.48 -12.48
N TRP A 176 9.09 -9.32 -12.01
CA TRP A 176 7.70 -8.92 -11.82
C TRP A 176 7.61 -8.04 -10.58
N VAL A 177 6.93 -6.90 -10.67
CA VAL A 177 6.80 -5.97 -9.55
C VAL A 177 5.38 -6.04 -9.00
N THR A 178 5.27 -6.08 -7.68
CA THR A 178 4.01 -6.06 -6.92
C THR A 178 3.94 -4.88 -6.00
N VAL A 179 2.71 -4.48 -5.67
CA VAL A 179 2.42 -3.47 -4.66
C VAL A 179 2.27 -4.12 -3.30
N SER A 180 2.95 -3.58 -2.29
CA SER A 180 2.83 -3.95 -0.88
C SER A 180 2.56 -2.71 -0.02
N LEU A 181 2.19 -2.95 1.24
CA LEU A 181 2.02 -1.87 2.22
C LEU A 181 3.37 -1.41 2.77
N PRO A 182 3.50 -0.13 3.18
CA PRO A 182 4.73 0.36 3.78
C PRO A 182 5.10 -0.40 5.05
N ASP A 183 6.39 -0.40 5.35
CA ASP A 183 6.93 -1.08 6.54
C ASP A 183 6.82 -0.28 7.83
N ASN A 184 6.57 1.01 7.74
CA ASN A 184 6.45 1.89 8.90
C ASN A 184 5.05 1.78 9.49
N PHE A 185 4.96 1.32 10.73
CA PHE A 185 3.68 1.21 11.42
C PHE A 185 3.44 2.39 12.34
N LYS A 186 2.17 2.58 12.72
CA LYS A 186 1.75 3.67 13.60
C LYS A 186 2.44 3.68 14.96
N TRP A 187 2.72 2.51 15.51
CA TRP A 187 3.29 2.32 16.86
C TRP A 187 4.80 2.13 16.86
N ASP A 188 5.45 2.28 15.70
CA ASP A 188 6.91 2.31 15.65
C ASP A 188 7.42 3.60 16.30
N ALA A 189 8.66 3.59 16.82
CA ALA A 189 9.25 4.75 17.50
C ALA A 189 9.31 6.01 16.62
N ASP A 190 9.36 5.84 15.30
CA ASP A 190 9.25 6.91 14.32
C ASP A 190 8.44 6.43 13.10
N PRO A 191 7.11 6.66 13.08
CA PRO A 191 6.25 6.22 11.99
C PRO A 191 6.56 6.96 10.68
N PHE A 192 7.18 8.13 10.74
CA PHE A 192 7.40 9.04 9.62
C PHE A 192 8.87 9.20 9.23
N ASN A 193 9.70 8.22 9.61
CA ASN A 193 11.14 8.29 9.49
C ASN A 193 11.63 8.80 8.12
N ARG A 194 12.26 9.98 8.16
CA ARG A 194 12.77 10.73 7.01
C ARG A 194 13.81 9.97 6.20
N HIS A 195 14.60 9.10 6.82
CA HIS A 195 15.69 8.38 6.16
C HIS A 195 15.22 7.23 5.27
N LYS A 196 13.96 6.82 5.40
CA LYS A 196 13.36 5.72 4.63
C LYS A 196 12.47 6.20 3.48
N LYS A 197 12.37 7.52 3.27
CA LYS A 197 11.50 8.13 2.25
C LYS A 197 12.32 8.68 1.09
N ALA A 198 11.75 8.60 -0.11
CA ALA A 198 12.32 9.25 -1.27
C ALA A 198 12.32 10.78 -1.09
N GLU A 199 13.34 11.44 -1.61
CA GLU A 199 13.47 12.90 -1.52
C GLU A 199 12.32 13.59 -2.27
N GLY A 200 11.72 14.62 -1.67
CA GLY A 200 10.62 15.38 -2.26
C GLY A 200 9.22 14.91 -1.92
N LEU A 201 9.07 13.83 -1.13
CA LEU A 201 7.80 13.43 -0.55
C LEU A 201 7.54 14.13 0.79
N PRO A 202 6.29 14.54 1.09
CA PRO A 202 5.92 15.01 2.41
C PRO A 202 6.31 14.00 3.49
N LEU A 203 6.85 14.49 4.62
CA LEU A 203 7.44 13.63 5.65
C LEU A 203 6.45 12.68 6.30
N ASP A 204 5.16 12.97 6.26
CA ASP A 204 4.09 12.18 6.86
C ASP A 204 3.27 11.37 5.85
N LYS A 205 3.55 11.52 4.54
CA LYS A 205 2.91 10.69 3.51
C LYS A 205 3.52 9.29 3.47
N LEU A 206 2.71 8.26 3.65
CA LEU A 206 3.12 6.86 3.54
C LEU A 206 2.71 6.36 2.16
N LEU A 207 3.68 6.11 1.28
CA LEU A 207 3.41 5.53 -0.04
C LEU A 207 3.28 4.01 0.03
N PHE A 208 2.55 3.44 -0.92
CA PHE A 208 2.62 2.01 -1.19
C PHE A 208 4.04 1.61 -1.61
N ALA A 209 4.49 0.46 -1.13
CA ALA A 209 5.82 -0.07 -1.40
C ALA A 209 5.81 -0.93 -2.68
N THR A 210 6.90 -0.90 -3.44
CA THR A 210 7.11 -1.78 -4.59
C THR A 210 8.04 -2.92 -4.21
N GLU A 211 7.64 -4.16 -4.51
CA GLU A 211 8.43 -5.36 -4.20
C GLU A 211 8.52 -6.31 -5.41
N PRO A 212 9.68 -6.97 -5.61
CA PRO A 212 9.80 -8.01 -6.61
C PRO A 212 8.99 -9.24 -6.20
N TYR A 213 8.12 -9.68 -7.10
CA TYR A 213 7.33 -10.88 -6.99
C TYR A 213 8.12 -12.09 -7.50
N THR A 214 8.25 -13.09 -6.63
CA THR A 214 8.72 -14.42 -7.02
C THR A 214 7.78 -15.48 -6.42
N PRO A 215 7.49 -16.59 -7.12
CA PRO A 215 6.64 -17.65 -6.59
C PRO A 215 7.12 -18.20 -5.23
N SER A 216 8.44 -18.27 -5.04
CA SER A 216 9.05 -18.69 -3.77
C SER A 216 8.75 -17.74 -2.61
N LYS A 217 8.81 -16.42 -2.84
CA LYS A 217 8.47 -15.41 -1.84
C LYS A 217 6.97 -15.40 -1.58
N ALA A 218 6.14 -15.60 -2.60
CA ALA A 218 4.70 -15.69 -2.46
C ALA A 218 4.29 -16.90 -1.59
N ALA A 219 4.86 -18.08 -1.86
CA ALA A 219 4.64 -19.27 -1.04
C ALA A 219 5.09 -19.07 0.41
N ALA A 220 6.28 -18.50 0.64
CA ALA A 220 6.76 -18.20 1.99
C ALA A 220 5.87 -17.18 2.72
N LYS A 221 5.35 -16.17 2.01
CA LYS A 221 4.35 -15.22 2.56
C LYS A 221 3.05 -15.94 2.92
N ALA A 222 2.55 -16.85 2.08
CA ALA A 222 1.35 -17.62 2.35
C ALA A 222 1.49 -18.50 3.60
N THR A 223 2.59 -19.26 3.72
CA THR A 223 2.89 -20.02 4.94
C THR A 223 3.00 -19.09 6.16
N ALA A 224 3.66 -17.95 6.03
CA ALA A 224 3.77 -16.99 7.14
C ALA A 224 2.44 -16.41 7.59
N ILE A 225 1.47 -16.25 6.67
CA ILE A 225 0.10 -15.81 6.98
C ILE A 225 -0.66 -16.91 7.71
N ILE A 226 -0.58 -18.16 7.23
CA ILE A 226 -1.23 -19.31 7.87
C ILE A 226 -0.65 -19.51 9.27
N ASN A 227 0.68 -19.49 9.43
CA ASN A 227 1.34 -19.57 10.74
C ASN A 227 0.87 -18.45 11.67
N ALA A 228 0.76 -17.22 11.14
CA ALA A 228 0.26 -16.10 11.92
C ALA A 228 -1.19 -16.33 12.37
N PHE A 229 -2.04 -16.83 11.47
CA PHE A 229 -3.45 -17.12 11.72
C PHE A 229 -3.66 -18.19 12.80
N VAL A 230 -2.83 -19.23 12.81
CA VAL A 230 -2.81 -20.25 13.88
C VAL A 230 -2.30 -19.67 15.21
N ALA A 231 -1.29 -18.81 15.15
CA ALA A 231 -0.64 -18.25 16.35
C ALA A 231 -1.45 -17.16 17.07
N VAL A 232 -2.55 -16.66 16.50
CA VAL A 232 -3.29 -15.56 17.15
C VAL A 232 -4.11 -16.03 18.34
N ASN A 233 -4.21 -15.14 19.32
CA ASN A 233 -5.07 -15.32 20.49
C ASN A 233 -6.52 -15.62 20.11
N ARG A 234 -7.18 -16.43 20.95
CA ARG A 234 -8.56 -16.89 20.76
C ARG A 234 -9.53 -15.73 20.53
N ALA A 235 -9.39 -14.63 21.26
CA ALA A 235 -10.24 -13.44 21.09
C ALA A 235 -10.18 -12.86 19.67
N VAL A 236 -9.02 -12.89 19.01
CA VAL A 236 -8.90 -12.43 17.61
C VAL A 236 -9.53 -13.44 16.65
N ARG A 237 -9.36 -14.74 16.92
CA ARG A 237 -9.99 -15.81 16.14
C ARG A 237 -11.51 -15.70 16.18
N ASP A 238 -12.08 -15.50 17.36
CA ASP A 238 -13.52 -15.33 17.57
C ASP A 238 -14.05 -14.04 16.90
N ALA A 239 -13.22 -12.99 16.84
CA ALA A 239 -13.58 -11.74 16.15
C ALA A 239 -13.53 -11.84 14.62
N LEU A 240 -12.84 -12.84 14.06
CA LEU A 240 -12.78 -13.13 12.63
C LEU A 240 -14.00 -13.96 12.19
N THR A 241 -15.16 -13.31 12.24
CA THR A 241 -16.45 -13.85 11.77
C THR A 241 -16.49 -13.97 10.23
N ASP A 242 -17.42 -14.75 9.68
CA ASP A 242 -17.54 -14.96 8.22
C ASP A 242 -17.69 -13.66 7.40
N SER A 243 -18.26 -12.62 8.01
CA SER A 243 -18.41 -11.30 7.41
C SER A 243 -17.11 -10.48 7.37
N VAL A 244 -16.12 -10.80 8.20
CA VAL A 244 -14.90 -10.00 8.37
C VAL A 244 -13.66 -10.73 7.88
N THR A 245 -13.64 -12.06 7.96
CA THR A 245 -12.52 -12.89 7.53
C THR A 245 -12.34 -12.80 6.01
N PRO A 246 -11.11 -12.52 5.53
CA PRO A 246 -10.79 -12.56 4.11
C PRO A 246 -11.23 -13.88 3.50
N SER A 247 -11.78 -13.85 2.29
CA SER A 247 -12.29 -15.05 1.59
C SER A 247 -11.24 -16.17 1.55
N ALA A 248 -9.98 -15.80 1.34
CA ALA A 248 -8.84 -16.71 1.30
C ALA A 248 -8.57 -17.47 2.60
N LEU A 249 -9.01 -16.98 3.77
CA LEU A 249 -8.79 -17.62 5.07
C LEU A 249 -10.03 -18.35 5.60
N LYS A 250 -11.20 -18.19 4.95
CA LYS A 250 -12.44 -18.86 5.36
C LYS A 250 -12.32 -20.39 5.38
N PRO A 251 -11.73 -21.06 4.35
CA PRO A 251 -11.67 -22.52 4.32
C PRO A 251 -10.88 -23.15 5.47
N ILE A 252 -9.95 -22.39 6.06
CA ILE A 252 -9.07 -22.88 7.14
C ILE A 252 -9.50 -22.39 8.53
N ARG A 253 -10.52 -21.54 8.63
CA ARG A 253 -10.97 -20.98 9.91
C ARG A 253 -11.41 -22.07 10.89
N ASP A 254 -12.20 -23.03 10.43
CA ASP A 254 -12.77 -24.04 11.33
C ASP A 254 -11.73 -25.11 11.76
N ASN A 255 -10.53 -25.07 11.16
CA ASN A 255 -9.38 -25.95 11.45
C ASN A 255 -8.30 -25.28 12.32
N LEU A 256 -8.66 -24.20 13.02
CA LEU A 256 -7.77 -23.38 13.89
C LEU A 256 -7.37 -24.13 15.18
N GLY A 257 -6.49 -25.11 15.07
CA GLY A 257 -5.92 -25.86 16.19
C GLY A 257 -4.82 -26.84 15.79
N ASP A 258 -4.74 -27.19 14.50
CA ASP A 258 -3.74 -28.09 13.96
C ASP A 258 -2.47 -27.35 13.50
N ASP A 259 -1.38 -28.09 13.32
CA ASP A 259 -0.17 -27.56 12.73
C ASP A 259 -0.38 -27.21 11.24
N VAL A 260 0.53 -26.40 10.71
CA VAL A 260 0.41 -25.85 9.35
C VAL A 260 0.45 -26.95 8.30
N ALA A 261 1.24 -28.00 8.53
CA ALA A 261 1.30 -29.16 7.66
C ALA A 261 -0.06 -29.88 7.58
N THR A 262 -0.73 -30.06 8.71
CA THR A 262 -2.07 -30.66 8.76
C THR A 262 -3.13 -29.77 8.13
N ILE A 263 -3.07 -28.45 8.33
CA ILE A 263 -3.99 -27.51 7.68
C ILE A 263 -3.82 -27.57 6.16
N CYS A 264 -2.59 -27.57 5.66
CA CYS A 264 -2.29 -27.67 4.23
C CYS A 264 -2.71 -29.02 3.62
N ALA A 265 -2.66 -30.11 4.39
CA ALA A 265 -3.01 -31.45 3.93
C ALA A 265 -4.53 -31.73 3.93
N ARG A 266 -5.33 -30.90 4.63
CA ARG A 266 -6.78 -31.07 4.72
C ARG A 266 -7.54 -30.43 3.53
N PRO A 267 -8.78 -30.87 3.27
CA PRO A 267 -9.69 -30.17 2.37
C PRO A 267 -9.83 -28.70 2.77
N GLY A 268 -9.64 -27.78 1.82
CA GLY A 268 -9.64 -26.33 2.05
C GLY A 268 -8.28 -25.70 2.31
N GLY A 269 -7.25 -26.47 2.71
CA GLY A 269 -5.89 -25.97 2.92
C GLY A 269 -5.22 -25.49 1.63
N LEU A 270 -5.27 -26.33 0.59
CA LEU A 270 -4.78 -25.96 -0.74
C LEU A 270 -5.55 -24.76 -1.33
N GLU A 271 -6.87 -24.73 -1.13
CA GLU A 271 -7.73 -23.64 -1.58
C GLU A 271 -7.32 -22.31 -0.95
N ALA A 272 -7.05 -22.30 0.36
CA ALA A 272 -6.58 -21.11 1.06
C ALA A 272 -5.21 -20.63 0.54
N ILE A 273 -4.27 -21.55 0.30
CA ILE A 273 -2.95 -21.20 -0.27
C ILE A 273 -3.10 -20.60 -1.67
N MET A 274 -3.91 -21.22 -2.53
CA MET A 274 -4.18 -20.73 -3.88
C MET A 274 -4.87 -19.37 -3.86
N ALA A 275 -5.81 -19.15 -2.93
CA ALA A 275 -6.50 -17.87 -2.77
C ALA A 275 -5.55 -16.76 -2.27
N ILE A 276 -4.64 -17.07 -1.33
CA ILE A 276 -3.60 -16.13 -0.87
C ILE A 276 -2.66 -15.77 -2.02
N ASP A 277 -2.23 -16.74 -2.82
CA ASP A 277 -1.37 -16.51 -4.00
C ASP A 277 -2.11 -15.68 -5.07
N HIS A 278 -3.37 -15.99 -5.33
CA HIS A 278 -4.22 -15.23 -6.26
C HIS A 278 -4.35 -13.76 -5.85
N GLN A 279 -4.51 -13.47 -4.54
CA GLN A 279 -4.53 -12.10 -4.05
C GLN A 279 -3.20 -11.39 -4.30
N ALA A 280 -2.06 -12.04 -4.09
CA ALA A 280 -0.75 -11.47 -4.37
C ALA A 280 -0.57 -11.19 -5.87
N LYS A 281 -1.03 -12.09 -6.74
CA LYS A 281 -1.01 -11.93 -8.20
C LYS A 281 -1.86 -10.75 -8.69
N ARG A 282 -3.02 -10.49 -8.06
CA ARG A 282 -3.89 -9.34 -8.37
C ARG A 282 -3.20 -7.98 -8.19
N LEU A 283 -2.12 -7.93 -7.41
CA LEU A 283 -1.38 -6.72 -7.08
C LEU A 283 -0.05 -6.61 -7.86
N ILE A 284 0.17 -7.49 -8.84
CA ILE A 284 1.27 -7.35 -9.80
C ILE A 284 0.96 -6.16 -10.71
N ILE A 285 1.88 -5.20 -10.81
CA ILE A 285 1.71 -3.99 -11.61
C ILE A 285 2.30 -4.12 -13.02
N GLY A 286 3.32 -4.96 -13.17
CA GLY A 286 4.02 -5.12 -14.43
C GLY A 286 5.42 -5.71 -14.28
N LYS A 287 6.19 -5.63 -15.36
CA LYS A 287 7.55 -6.18 -15.45
C LYS A 287 8.59 -5.07 -15.56
N ALA A 288 9.60 -5.11 -14.69
CA ALA A 288 10.67 -4.13 -14.69
C ALA A 288 11.56 -4.26 -15.94
N LEU A 289 11.88 -3.13 -16.56
CA LEU A 289 12.79 -3.03 -17.69
C LEU A 289 14.18 -2.52 -17.29
N SER A 290 14.27 -1.77 -16.20
CA SER A 290 15.52 -1.24 -15.69
C SER A 290 15.74 -1.62 -14.23
N TYR A 291 16.99 -1.43 -13.78
CA TYR A 291 17.36 -1.58 -12.38
C TYR A 291 16.94 -0.35 -11.56
N GLY A 292 16.58 -0.55 -10.30
CA GLY A 292 16.34 0.54 -9.35
C GLY A 292 16.50 0.12 -7.89
N ARG A 293 17.33 0.84 -7.14
CA ARG A 293 17.43 0.71 -5.68
C ARG A 293 16.32 1.48 -4.98
N GLN A 294 16.19 1.29 -3.68
CA GLN A 294 15.25 2.07 -2.86
C GLN A 294 15.44 3.57 -3.10
N GLY A 295 14.35 4.25 -3.45
CA GLY A 295 14.31 5.69 -3.75
C GLY A 295 14.73 6.07 -5.17
N GLU A 296 15.23 5.13 -5.99
CA GLU A 296 15.63 5.38 -7.37
C GLU A 296 14.46 5.13 -8.35
N PRO A 297 14.39 5.90 -9.45
CA PRO A 297 13.45 5.63 -10.51
C PRO A 297 13.86 4.39 -11.31
N PHE A 298 12.87 3.62 -11.78
CA PHE A 298 13.06 2.53 -12.72
C PHE A 298 11.91 2.48 -13.74
N ASP A 299 12.19 1.92 -14.91
CA ASP A 299 11.25 1.74 -16.00
C ASP A 299 10.53 0.40 -15.87
N ILE A 300 9.22 0.43 -16.12
CA ILE A 300 8.33 -0.72 -15.98
C ILE A 300 7.37 -0.76 -17.17
N VAL A 301 7.13 -1.96 -17.71
CA VAL A 301 6.00 -2.20 -18.61
C VAL A 301 4.81 -2.57 -17.74
N LEU A 302 3.82 -1.68 -17.73
CA LEU A 302 2.53 -1.89 -17.10
C LEU A 302 1.66 -2.75 -17.99
N GLY A 303 0.94 -3.64 -17.33
CA GLY A 303 0.11 -4.62 -17.97
C GLY A 303 -0.04 -5.74 -16.97
N ASN A 304 -1.23 -5.83 -16.38
CA ASN A 304 -1.59 -7.01 -15.63
C ASN A 304 -1.36 -8.20 -16.55
N THR A 305 -0.51 -9.13 -16.12
CA THR A 305 -0.72 -10.51 -16.50
C THR A 305 -2.08 -10.89 -15.89
N PRO A 306 -3.10 -11.23 -16.69
CA PRO A 306 -4.13 -12.12 -16.18
C PRO A 306 -3.37 -13.36 -15.74
N GLY A 307 -3.47 -13.71 -14.46
CA GLY A 307 -3.09 -15.05 -14.04
C GLY A 307 -3.87 -16.04 -14.90
N ILE A 308 -3.15 -16.75 -15.76
CA ILE A 308 -3.33 -18.20 -15.86
C ILE A 308 -2.40 -18.77 -14.79
#